data_AF-S7Q720-F1
#
_entry.id   AF-S7Q720-F1
#
_cell.length_a   1.000
_cell.length_b   1.000
_cell.length_c   1.000
_cell.angle_alpha   90.00
_cell.angle_beta   90.00
_cell.angle_gamma   90.00
#
_symmetry.space_group_name_H-M   'P 1'
#
loop_
_entity.id
_entity.type
_entity.pdbx_description
1 polymer ?
#
loop_
_entity_poly.entity_id
_entity_poly.type
_entity_poly.pdbx_seq_one_letter_code
_entity_poly.pdbx_strand_id
1 'polypeptide(L)'
;MAIQPFTAVGPGVISFCCHGQTASTGNTNKLCKVQTARAHRLDKLVEHLVPAFLGRDPTFVPTFLWNYRTFATTQQVLDLLLTRYGCIFPYAEEDGGPVDQQKKAIISILGMWLDQLPQDFFQPPDFPGLVMLLAYLELNFPGSALERQAQLLLSELECREPTEAEAEGEEDAGR
;
A
#
# COMPACT_ATOMS: atom_id res chain seq x y z
N MET A 1 14.09 -20.85 -5.01
CA MET A 1 13.10 -19.75 -5.04
C MET A 1 12.51 -19.73 -6.44
N ALA A 2 11.20 -19.89 -6.56
CA ALA A 2 10.52 -19.82 -7.85
C ALA A 2 9.24 -19.00 -7.65
N ILE A 3 9.24 -17.79 -8.17
CA ILE A 3 8.05 -16.98 -8.37
C ILE A 3 7.39 -17.54 -9.64
N GLN A 4 6.17 -18.05 -9.51
CA GLN A 4 5.36 -18.52 -10.64
C GLN A 4 4.56 -17.34 -11.22
N PRO A 5 4.28 -17.32 -12.54
CA PRO A 5 3.61 -16.22 -13.20
C PRO A 5 2.11 -16.17 -12.88
N PHE A 6 1.56 -14.97 -12.90
CA PHE A 6 0.14 -14.66 -12.72
C PHE A 6 -0.73 -15.46 -13.71
N THR A 7 -1.52 -16.40 -13.20
CA THR A 7 -2.63 -16.97 -13.97
C THR A 7 -3.82 -16.02 -13.91
N ALA A 8 -4.08 -15.34 -15.03
CA ALA A 8 -5.28 -14.57 -15.26
C ALA A 8 -6.51 -15.48 -15.28
N VAL A 9 -7.51 -15.18 -14.45
CA VAL A 9 -8.85 -15.77 -14.53
C VAL A 9 -9.84 -14.65 -14.83
N GLY A 10 -10.25 -14.54 -16.10
CA GLY A 10 -11.51 -13.90 -16.52
C GLY A 10 -11.71 -12.41 -16.16
N PRO A 11 -12.78 -11.78 -16.66
CA PRO A 11 -12.89 -10.32 -16.62
C PRO A 11 -13.31 -9.86 -15.22
N GLY A 12 -12.42 -9.13 -14.56
CA GLY A 12 -12.81 -8.00 -13.71
C GLY A 12 -12.90 -8.19 -12.21
N VAL A 13 -12.41 -9.29 -11.63
CA VAL A 13 -12.29 -9.40 -10.15
C VAL A 13 -10.93 -9.98 -9.74
N ILE A 14 -10.03 -9.13 -9.25
CA ILE A 14 -8.88 -9.61 -8.47
C ILE A 14 -9.42 -9.93 -7.08
N SER A 15 -9.79 -11.20 -6.87
CA SER A 15 -10.09 -11.70 -5.53
C SER A 15 -8.76 -11.95 -4.81
N PHE A 16 -8.45 -11.15 -3.79
CA PHE A 16 -7.41 -11.49 -2.83
C PHE A 16 -7.88 -12.69 -2.01
N CYS A 17 -7.58 -13.90 -2.52
CA CYS A 17 -7.73 -15.12 -1.75
C CYS A 17 -6.64 -15.18 -0.67
N CYS A 18 -6.93 -14.67 0.53
CA CYS A 18 -6.17 -15.04 1.71
C CYS A 18 -6.47 -16.51 2.05
N HIS A 19 -5.68 -17.44 1.52
CA HIS A 19 -5.64 -18.82 2.01
C HIS A 19 -4.22 -19.21 2.41
N GLY A 20 -4.07 -19.58 3.68
CA GLY A 20 -2.80 -20.09 4.20
C GLY A 20 -2.80 -20.23 5.71
N GLN A 21 -3.62 -21.15 6.22
CA GLN A 21 -3.62 -21.59 7.62
C GLN A 21 -2.54 -22.67 7.81
N THR A 22 -1.62 -22.50 8.76
CA THR A 22 -0.94 -23.64 9.42
C THR A 22 -0.77 -23.38 10.91
N ALA A 23 -1.05 -24.42 11.70
CA ALA A 23 -1.05 -24.41 13.15
C ALA A 23 0.36 -24.22 13.72
N SER A 24 0.49 -23.37 14.75
CA SER A 24 1.64 -23.39 15.66
C SER A 24 1.14 -23.23 17.10
N THR A 25 1.36 -24.29 17.88
CA THR A 25 1.01 -24.41 19.29
C THR A 25 2.04 -23.66 20.13
N GLY A 26 1.62 -22.59 20.81
CA GLY A 26 2.44 -21.97 21.87
C GLY A 26 2.16 -20.50 22.11
N ASN A 27 1.33 -20.20 23.12
CA ASN A 27 1.18 -18.89 23.77
C ASN A 27 0.49 -17.75 22.98
N THR A 28 -0.60 -18.05 22.28
CA THR A 28 -1.28 -17.11 21.36
C THR A 28 -2.38 -16.25 22.02
N ASN A 29 -2.94 -16.61 23.17
CA ASN A 29 -4.21 -15.99 23.61
C ASN A 29 -4.11 -14.48 23.95
N LYS A 30 -2.96 -14.00 24.48
CA LYS A 30 -2.76 -12.56 24.79
C LYS A 30 -2.32 -11.76 23.57
N LEU A 31 -1.42 -12.30 22.74
CA LEU A 31 -0.91 -11.64 21.54
C LEU A 31 -2.01 -11.51 20.45
N CYS A 32 -2.82 -12.56 20.27
CA CYS A 32 -3.94 -12.52 19.32
C CYS A 32 -5.01 -11.50 19.73
N LYS A 33 -5.37 -11.43 21.01
CA LYS A 33 -6.38 -10.45 21.48
C LYS A 33 -5.90 -9.01 21.28
N VAL A 34 -4.62 -8.73 21.56
CA VAL A 34 -4.03 -7.39 21.34
C VAL A 34 -3.95 -7.06 19.85
N GLN A 35 -3.59 -8.03 19.00
CA GLN A 35 -3.56 -7.83 17.54
C GLN A 35 -4.97 -7.61 16.96
N THR A 36 -5.97 -8.36 17.40
CA THR A 36 -7.37 -8.16 17.00
C THR A 36 -7.90 -6.80 17.47
N ALA A 37 -7.60 -6.39 18.71
CA ALA A 37 -8.01 -5.07 19.21
C ALA A 37 -7.32 -3.91 18.46
N ARG A 38 -6.03 -4.08 18.11
CA ARG A 38 -5.25 -3.11 17.32
C ARG A 38 -5.76 -3.03 15.88
N ALA A 39 -6.12 -4.16 15.26
CA ALA A 39 -6.74 -4.22 13.95
C ALA A 39 -8.11 -3.53 13.93
N HIS A 40 -8.97 -3.77 14.93
CA HIS A 40 -10.26 -3.08 15.05
C HIS A 40 -10.11 -1.57 15.24
N ARG A 41 -9.12 -1.13 16.02
CA ARG A 41 -8.83 0.30 16.20
C ARG A 41 -8.36 0.93 14.88
N LEU A 42 -7.48 0.25 14.15
CA LEU A 42 -6.98 0.74 12.87
C LEU A 42 -8.10 0.81 11.83
N ASP A 43 -8.93 -0.22 11.73
CA ASP A 43 -10.09 -0.27 10.84
C ASP A 43 -11.03 0.93 11.06
N LYS A 44 -11.29 1.28 12.32
CA LYS A 44 -12.10 2.46 12.67
C LYS A 44 -11.44 3.79 12.27
N LEU A 45 -10.12 3.90 12.38
CA LEU A 45 -9.40 5.11 11.95
C LEU A 45 -9.43 5.25 10.42
N VAL A 46 -9.22 4.15 9.69
CA VAL A 46 -9.28 4.11 8.22
C VAL A 46 -10.70 4.39 7.71
N GLU A 47 -11.73 3.91 8.43
CA GLU A 47 -13.15 4.24 8.17
C GLU A 47 -13.41 5.75 8.28
N HIS A 48 -12.78 6.44 9.23
CA HIS A 48 -12.96 7.88 9.44
C HIS A 48 -12.10 8.74 8.51
N LEU A 49 -11.13 8.13 7.82
CA LEU A 49 -10.12 8.85 7.05
C LEU A 49 -10.69 9.59 5.84
N VAL A 50 -11.54 8.92 5.04
CA VAL A 50 -12.19 9.53 3.88
C VAL A 50 -13.27 10.55 4.28
N PRO A 51 -14.18 10.26 5.24
CA PRO A 51 -15.11 11.27 5.75
C PRO A 51 -14.43 12.50 6.35
N ALA A 52 -13.30 12.34 7.04
CA ALA A 52 -12.52 13.45 7.57
C ALA A 52 -11.98 14.34 6.45
N PHE A 53 -11.38 13.74 5.43
CA PHE A 53 -10.87 14.45 4.25
C PHE A 53 -11.95 15.23 3.50
N LEU A 54 -13.16 14.67 3.36
CA LEU A 54 -14.30 15.30 2.69
C LEU A 54 -14.94 16.47 3.46
N GLY A 55 -14.37 16.88 4.60
CA GLY A 55 -14.77 18.10 5.29
C GLY A 55 -15.26 17.92 6.72
N ARG A 56 -15.15 16.72 7.30
CA ARG A 56 -15.44 16.54 8.74
C ARG A 56 -14.30 17.02 9.65
N ASP A 57 -13.04 16.83 9.24
CA ASP A 57 -11.86 17.25 10.01
C ASP A 57 -10.59 17.25 9.13
N PRO A 58 -10.09 18.42 8.69
CA PRO A 58 -8.91 18.51 7.84
C PRO A 58 -7.61 18.16 8.57
N THR A 59 -7.60 18.17 9.91
CA THR A 59 -6.40 17.89 10.71
C THR A 59 -6.20 16.40 10.96
N PHE A 60 -7.27 15.60 10.83
CA PHE A 60 -7.23 14.17 11.10
C PHE A 60 -6.29 13.42 10.16
N VAL A 61 -6.33 13.70 8.85
CA VAL A 61 -5.52 12.97 7.87
C VAL A 61 -4.02 13.20 8.10
N PRO A 62 -3.51 14.44 8.19
CA PRO A 62 -2.09 14.67 8.53
C PRO A 62 -1.69 14.06 9.88
N THR A 63 -2.54 14.21 10.91
CA THR A 63 -2.27 13.67 12.24
C THR A 63 -2.19 12.15 12.22
N PHE A 64 -3.10 11.49 11.49
CA PHE A 64 -3.10 10.05 11.31
C PHE A 64 -1.82 9.60 10.59
N LEU A 65 -1.50 10.22 9.45
CA LEU A 65 -0.30 9.89 8.66
C LEU A 65 0.99 10.02 9.47
N TRP A 66 1.09 11.03 10.34
CA TRP A 66 2.29 11.20 11.17
C TRP A 66 2.40 10.18 12.31
N ASN A 67 1.27 9.68 12.83
CA ASN A 67 1.24 8.91 14.08
C ASN A 67 0.96 7.41 13.88
N TYR A 68 0.47 6.98 12.72
CA TYR A 68 0.02 5.59 12.54
C TYR A 68 1.14 4.56 12.76
N ARG A 69 2.41 4.91 12.47
CA ARG A 69 3.57 4.03 12.69
C ARG A 69 3.73 3.55 14.13
N THR A 70 3.19 4.29 15.10
CA THR A 70 3.20 3.89 16.52
C THR A 70 2.28 2.68 16.78
N PHE A 71 1.25 2.50 15.94
CA PHE A 71 0.22 1.48 16.12
C PHE A 71 -0.10 0.63 14.87
N ALA A 72 0.58 0.81 13.73
CA ALA A 72 0.32 0.05 12.49
C ALA A 72 1.52 0.09 11.53
N THR A 73 1.53 -0.79 10.53
CA THR A 73 2.49 -0.73 9.41
C THR A 73 1.84 -0.10 8.17
N THR A 74 2.66 0.44 7.26
CA THR A 74 2.22 0.98 5.96
C THR A 74 1.35 -0.03 5.21
N GLN A 75 1.79 -1.29 5.18
CA GLN A 75 1.07 -2.40 4.56
C GLN A 75 -0.33 -2.57 5.14
N GLN A 76 -0.49 -2.56 6.46
CA GLN A 76 -1.80 -2.71 7.11
C GLN A 76 -2.74 -1.55 6.80
N VAL A 77 -2.22 -0.32 6.79
CA VAL A 77 -3.01 0.88 6.48
C VAL A 77 -3.46 0.85 5.03
N LEU A 78 -2.54 0.56 4.09
CA LEU A 78 -2.86 0.44 2.67
C LEU A 78 -3.86 -0.71 2.46
N ASP A 79 -3.60 -1.92 2.96
CA ASP A 79 -4.49 -3.07 2.80
C ASP A 79 -5.92 -2.77 3.29
N LEU A 80 -6.07 -2.12 4.44
CA LEU A 80 -7.40 -1.70 4.93
C LEU A 80 -8.03 -0.61 4.07
N LEU A 81 -7.26 0.38 3.62
CA LEU A 81 -7.75 1.46 2.77
C LEU A 81 -8.23 0.89 1.42
N LEU A 82 -7.43 0.00 0.81
CA LEU A 82 -7.69 -0.63 -0.47
C LEU A 82 -8.81 -1.68 -0.36
N THR A 83 -8.87 -2.46 0.71
CA THR A 83 -9.97 -3.43 0.93
C THR A 83 -11.30 -2.73 1.16
N ARG A 84 -11.30 -1.64 1.94
CA ARG A 84 -12.52 -0.90 2.29
C ARG A 84 -13.04 -0.06 1.13
N TYR A 85 -12.14 0.54 0.36
CA TYR A 85 -12.50 1.53 -0.64
C TYR A 85 -12.13 1.14 -2.09
N GLY A 86 -11.46 0.02 -2.30
CA GLY A 86 -11.08 -0.52 -3.59
C GLY A 86 -12.04 -1.56 -4.16
N CYS A 87 -13.14 -1.89 -3.46
CA CYS A 87 -14.24 -2.61 -4.08
C CYS A 87 -14.90 -1.72 -5.13
N ILE A 88 -14.47 -1.92 -6.37
CA ILE A 88 -14.98 -1.28 -7.58
C ILE A 88 -16.49 -1.43 -7.62
N PHE A 89 -17.21 -0.31 -7.58
CA PHE A 89 -18.64 -0.22 -7.84
C PHE A 89 -18.85 -0.26 -9.35
N PRO A 90 -19.37 -1.37 -9.93
CA PRO A 90 -19.55 -1.47 -11.38
C PRO A 90 -20.68 -0.57 -11.93
N TYR A 91 -21.32 0.22 -11.07
CA TYR A 91 -22.47 1.08 -11.40
C TYR A 91 -22.43 2.42 -10.65
N ALA A 92 -21.27 3.08 -10.58
CA ALA A 92 -21.26 4.50 -10.21
C ALA A 92 -21.75 5.30 -11.43
N GLU A 93 -23.06 5.26 -11.65
CA GLU A 93 -23.71 6.09 -12.66
C GLU A 93 -23.63 7.56 -12.22
N GLU A 94 -23.25 8.40 -13.17
CA GLU A 94 -22.94 9.84 -13.08
C GLU A 94 -21.58 10.21 -12.45
N ASP A 95 -20.70 10.73 -13.32
CA ASP A 95 -19.55 11.55 -12.99
C ASP A 95 -19.97 12.65 -11.99
N GLY A 96 -19.31 12.72 -10.84
CA GLY A 96 -19.65 13.66 -9.76
C GLY A 96 -20.54 13.13 -8.62
N GLY A 97 -20.96 11.87 -8.64
CA GLY A 97 -21.68 11.25 -7.51
C GLY A 97 -20.85 11.08 -6.22
N PRO A 98 -21.47 10.70 -5.08
CA PRO A 98 -20.76 10.51 -3.80
C PRO A 98 -19.60 9.50 -3.87
N VAL A 99 -19.72 8.49 -4.73
CA VAL A 99 -18.67 7.48 -4.97
C VAL A 99 -17.46 8.11 -5.68
N ASP A 100 -17.69 9.05 -6.60
CA ASP A 100 -16.60 9.76 -7.30
C ASP A 100 -15.86 10.72 -6.35
N GLN A 101 -16.58 11.41 -5.45
CA GLN A 101 -15.96 12.22 -4.40
C GLN A 101 -15.12 11.36 -3.46
N GLN A 102 -15.61 10.18 -3.08
CA GLN A 102 -14.88 9.22 -2.25
C GLN A 102 -13.60 8.76 -2.94
N LYS A 103 -13.68 8.40 -4.22
CA LYS A 103 -12.54 8.04 -5.07
C LYS A 103 -11.50 9.15 -5.15
N LYS A 104 -11.93 10.38 -5.42
CA LYS A 104 -11.06 11.57 -5.46
C LYS A 104 -10.36 11.79 -4.11
N ALA A 105 -11.10 11.67 -3.00
CA ALA A 105 -10.51 11.78 -1.67
C ALA A 105 -9.44 10.72 -1.40
N ILE A 106 -9.67 9.46 -1.82
CA ILE A 106 -8.69 8.38 -1.64
C ILE A 106 -7.41 8.66 -2.43
N ILE A 107 -7.52 9.04 -3.71
CA ILE A 107 -6.35 9.46 -4.50
C ILE A 107 -5.63 10.62 -3.80
N SER A 108 -6.35 11.64 -3.34
CA SER A 108 -5.72 12.80 -2.71
C SER A 108 -5.02 12.45 -1.40
N ILE A 109 -5.59 11.56 -0.60
CA ILE A 109 -4.99 11.02 0.63
C ILE A 109 -3.72 10.23 0.30
N LEU A 110 -3.78 9.35 -0.69
CA LEU A 110 -2.64 8.52 -1.10
C LEU A 110 -1.51 9.38 -1.66
N GLY A 111 -1.84 10.39 -2.47
CA GLY A 111 -0.87 11.38 -2.97
C GLY A 111 -0.24 12.16 -1.82
N MET A 112 -1.06 12.67 -0.89
CA MET A 112 -0.56 13.36 0.31
C MET A 112 0.38 12.48 1.14
N TRP A 113 0.05 11.20 1.29
CA TRP A 113 0.89 10.26 2.02
C TRP A 113 2.22 10.02 1.31
N LEU A 114 2.18 9.79 -0.01
CA LEU A 114 3.37 9.60 -0.83
C LEU A 114 4.28 10.85 -0.82
N ASP A 115 3.70 12.06 -0.84
CA ASP A 115 4.45 13.31 -0.83
C ASP A 115 5.06 13.63 0.54
N GLN A 116 4.32 13.40 1.64
CA GLN A 116 4.79 13.75 2.99
C GLN A 116 5.68 12.68 3.62
N LEU A 117 5.41 11.40 3.35
CA LEU A 117 6.12 10.28 3.96
C LEU A 117 6.53 9.24 2.90
N PRO A 118 7.30 9.63 1.87
CA PRO A 118 7.71 8.73 0.79
C PRO A 118 8.50 7.51 1.31
N GLN A 119 9.21 7.68 2.43
CA GLN A 119 9.96 6.63 3.12
C GLN A 119 9.10 5.41 3.51
N ASP A 120 7.78 5.58 3.68
CA ASP A 120 6.87 4.47 4.00
C ASP A 120 6.71 3.48 2.85
N PHE A 121 6.88 3.95 1.63
CA PHE A 121 6.73 3.17 0.41
C PHE A 121 8.07 2.60 -0.05
N PHE A 122 9.19 3.21 0.36
CA PHE A 122 10.55 2.85 -0.03
C PHE A 122 11.17 1.83 0.94
N GLN A 123 10.49 0.69 1.10
CA GLN A 123 11.02 -0.45 1.85
C GLN A 123 11.64 -1.49 0.90
N PRO A 124 12.97 -1.48 0.68
CA PRO A 124 13.64 -2.48 -0.16
C PRO A 124 13.52 -3.90 0.44
N PRO A 125 13.73 -4.97 -0.36
CA PRO A 125 14.17 -4.96 -1.76
C PRO A 125 13.05 -4.77 -2.80
N ASP A 126 11.83 -5.23 -2.51
CA ASP A 126 10.75 -5.29 -3.51
C ASP A 126 9.73 -4.15 -3.42
N PHE A 127 9.96 -3.17 -2.54
CA PHE A 127 9.09 -2.00 -2.35
C PHE A 127 7.59 -2.34 -2.27
N PRO A 128 7.17 -3.30 -1.40
CA PRO A 128 5.83 -3.90 -1.46
C PRO A 128 4.71 -2.87 -1.23
N GLY A 129 4.98 -1.75 -0.55
CA GLY A 129 4.00 -0.68 -0.36
C GLY A 129 3.73 0.08 -1.65
N LEU A 130 4.80 0.36 -2.40
CA LEU A 130 4.74 1.05 -3.68
C LEU A 130 4.10 0.17 -4.77
N VAL A 131 4.45 -1.12 -4.80
CA VAL A 131 3.86 -2.10 -5.72
C VAL A 131 2.35 -2.25 -5.48
N MET A 132 1.94 -2.35 -4.21
CA MET A 132 0.51 -2.45 -3.87
C MET A 132 -0.27 -1.19 -4.21
N LEU A 133 0.32 -0.01 -3.99
CA LEU A 133 -0.25 1.27 -4.41
C LEU A 133 -0.42 1.33 -5.93
N LEU A 134 0.60 0.91 -6.69
CA LEU A 134 0.56 0.89 -8.15
C LEU A 134 -0.53 -0.02 -8.69
N ALA A 135 -0.59 -1.27 -8.23
CA ALA A 135 -1.62 -2.22 -8.65
C ALA A 135 -3.04 -1.69 -8.39
N TYR A 136 -3.23 -0.96 -7.29
CA TYR A 136 -4.50 -0.31 -7.00
C TYR A 136 -4.82 0.83 -7.97
N LEU A 137 -3.85 1.71 -8.24
CA LEU A 137 -4.00 2.87 -9.10
C LEU A 137 -4.25 2.46 -10.55
N GLU A 138 -3.53 1.47 -11.07
CA GLU A 138 -3.73 0.94 -12.43
C GLU A 138 -5.13 0.35 -12.61
N LEU A 139 -5.67 -0.29 -11.56
CA LEU A 139 -6.98 -0.92 -11.61
C LEU A 139 -8.13 0.09 -11.44
N ASN A 140 -7.99 1.08 -10.56
CA ASN A 140 -9.08 1.98 -10.18
C ASN A 140 -9.01 3.36 -10.86
N PHE A 141 -7.80 3.78 -11.22
CA PHE A 141 -7.46 5.15 -11.64
C PHE A 141 -6.39 5.22 -12.74
N PRO A 142 -6.58 4.47 -13.85
CA PRO A 142 -5.60 4.44 -14.93
C PRO A 142 -5.43 5.83 -15.57
N GLY A 143 -4.19 6.18 -15.86
CA GLY A 143 -3.76 7.46 -16.41
C GLY A 143 -3.65 8.61 -15.41
N SER A 144 -3.93 8.38 -14.12
CA SER A 144 -3.92 9.45 -13.10
C SER A 144 -2.51 10.00 -12.83
N ALA A 145 -2.42 11.25 -12.36
CA ALA A 145 -1.14 11.86 -12.04
C ALA A 145 -0.38 11.08 -10.95
N LEU A 146 -1.12 10.56 -9.96
CA LEU A 146 -0.56 9.77 -8.88
C LEU A 146 -0.03 8.42 -9.36
N GLU A 147 -0.73 7.75 -10.29
CA GLU A 147 -0.23 6.52 -10.92
C GLU A 147 1.10 6.77 -11.62
N ARG A 148 1.18 7.80 -12.47
CA ARG A 148 2.42 8.17 -13.17
C ARG A 148 3.56 8.47 -12.19
N GLN A 149 3.26 9.21 -11.11
CA GLN A 149 4.23 9.50 -10.06
C GLN A 149 4.73 8.22 -9.38
N ALA A 150 3.84 7.31 -9.00
CA ALA A 150 4.23 6.04 -8.39
C ALA A 150 5.05 5.16 -9.36
N GLN A 151 4.72 5.15 -10.66
CA GLN A 151 5.45 4.39 -11.67
C GLN A 151 6.87 4.92 -11.86
N LEU A 152 7.00 6.25 -11.96
CA LEU A 152 8.31 6.91 -12.04
C LEU A 152 9.16 6.60 -10.82
N LEU A 153 8.57 6.69 -9.62
CA LEU A 153 9.28 6.37 -8.37
C LEU A 153 9.76 4.92 -8.33
N LEU A 154 8.94 3.95 -8.77
CA LEU A 154 9.35 2.56 -8.79
C LEU A 154 10.52 2.33 -9.76
N SER A 155 10.44 2.88 -10.98
CA SER A 155 11.52 2.81 -11.97
C SER A 155 12.83 3.45 -11.47
N GLU A 156 12.75 4.58 -10.77
CA GLU A 156 13.94 5.22 -10.18
C GLU A 156 14.62 4.34 -9.12
N LEU A 157 13.83 3.60 -8.34
CA LEU A 157 14.35 2.70 -7.30
C LEU A 157 14.92 1.40 -7.90
N GLU A 158 14.26 0.83 -8.91
CA GLU A 158 14.75 -0.35 -9.64
C GLU A 158 16.07 -0.06 -10.36
N CYS A 159 16.25 1.15 -10.91
CA CYS A 159 17.51 1.59 -11.51
C CYS A 159 18.65 1.83 -10.51
N ARG A 160 18.36 1.86 -9.19
CA ARG A 160 19.34 2.13 -8.12
C ARG A 160 19.89 0.87 -7.43
N GLU A 161 19.37 -0.33 -7.72
CA GLU A 161 19.96 -1.60 -7.24
C GLU A 161 21.30 -1.91 -7.97
N PRO A 162 22.25 -2.60 -7.31
CA PRO A 162 23.60 -2.09 -7.12
C PRO A 162 24.65 -2.64 -8.11
N THR A 163 25.23 -1.76 -8.93
CA THR A 163 26.58 -1.94 -9.49
C THR A 163 27.62 -1.51 -8.46
N GLU A 164 27.73 -2.23 -7.34
CA GLU A 164 28.84 -2.08 -6.39
C GLU A 164 29.17 -3.44 -5.75
N ALA A 165 29.55 -4.42 -6.56
CA ALA A 165 30.09 -5.68 -6.03
C ALA A 165 31.08 -6.42 -6.96
N GLU A 166 31.73 -5.79 -7.93
CA GLU A 166 32.85 -6.42 -8.67
C GLU A 166 33.91 -5.37 -9.04
N ALA A 167 34.57 -4.78 -8.05
CA ALA A 167 35.98 -4.45 -8.21
C ALA A 167 36.75 -5.57 -7.52
N GLU A 168 36.87 -6.68 -8.25
CA GLU A 168 37.66 -7.84 -7.87
C GLU A 168 39.10 -7.44 -7.56
N GLY A 169 39.69 -8.18 -6.63
CA GLY A 169 41.05 -7.97 -6.17
C GLY A 169 42.09 -8.15 -7.26
N GLU A 170 43.18 -7.40 -7.11
CA GLU A 170 44.47 -7.79 -7.65
C GLU A 170 45.50 -7.63 -6.52
N GLU A 171 45.54 -8.66 -5.67
CA GLU A 171 46.76 -9.00 -4.92
C GLU A 171 47.78 -9.59 -5.91
N ASP A 172 49.03 -9.21 -5.69
CA ASP A 172 50.25 -9.95 -6.02
C ASP A 172 50.70 -10.03 -7.50
N ALA A 173 51.67 -9.18 -7.82
CA ALA A 173 52.81 -9.60 -8.63
C ALA A 173 54.10 -9.20 -7.91
N GLY A 174 54.64 -10.15 -7.15
CA GLY A 174 55.95 -10.06 -6.54
C GLY A 174 57.12 -9.92 -7.53
N ARG A 175 58.25 -9.55 -6.90
CA ARG A 175 59.66 -9.71 -7.29
C ARG A 175 60.37 -8.58 -8.02
#